data_AF-A0A948X2Z4-F1
#
_entry.id   AF-A0A948X2Z4-F1
#
_cell.length_a   1.000
_cell.length_b   1.000
_cell.length_c   1.000
_cell.angle_alpha   90.00
_cell.angle_beta   90.00
_cell.angle_gamma   90.00
#
_symmetry.space_group_name_H-M   'P 1'
#
loop_
_entity.id
_entity.type
_entity.pdbx_description
1 polymer ?
#
loop_
_entity_poly.entity_id
_entity_poly.type
_entity_poly.pdbx_seq_one_letter_code
_entity_poly.pdbx_strand_id
1 'polypeptide(L)'
;MKSIELTIKENKPAPQILKKDIDTLVDRLQRGFSANKHKLTQLNGYYLITNIHLSKWMKVTPATVNKWLKDGLIKYSEKSYDNLKFFDVNEVISQLRKQKQ
;
A
#
# COMPACT_ATOMS: atom_id res chain seq x y z
N MET A 1 20.86 -42.31 -16.50
CA MET A 1 19.99 -41.70 -15.47
C MET A 1 19.08 -40.71 -16.17
N LYS A 2 17.75 -40.85 -16.05
CA LYS A 2 16.79 -39.89 -16.63
C LYS A 2 16.53 -38.80 -15.58
N SER A 3 16.96 -37.58 -15.88
CA SER A 3 16.70 -36.40 -15.05
C SER A 3 15.23 -36.03 -15.16
N ILE A 4 14.54 -35.93 -14.03
CA ILE A 4 13.15 -35.44 -13.96
C ILE A 4 13.25 -33.92 -13.96
N GLU A 5 12.78 -33.28 -15.03
CA GLU A 5 12.58 -31.83 -15.05
C GLU A 5 11.36 -31.48 -14.20
N LEU A 6 11.60 -31.03 -12.97
CA LEU A 6 10.57 -30.45 -12.11
C LEU A 6 10.25 -29.04 -12.63
N THR A 7 9.31 -28.93 -13.56
CA THR A 7 8.75 -27.63 -13.93
C THR A 7 7.85 -27.14 -12.79
N ILE A 8 8.41 -26.36 -11.87
CA ILE A 8 7.63 -25.66 -10.85
C ILE A 8 6.81 -24.59 -11.60
N LYS A 9 5.56 -24.90 -11.95
CA LYS A 9 4.58 -23.87 -12.29
C LYS A 9 4.42 -23.00 -11.05
N GLU A 10 5.06 -21.84 -11.01
CA GLU A 10 4.73 -20.78 -10.05
C GLU A 10 3.30 -20.28 -10.33
N ASN A 11 2.31 -21.07 -9.93
CA ASN A 11 0.95 -20.62 -9.70
C ASN A 11 0.95 -19.81 -8.39
N LYS A 12 1.73 -18.72 -8.33
CA LYS A 12 1.51 -17.73 -7.28
C LYS A 12 0.22 -17.00 -7.67
N PRO A 13 -0.89 -17.16 -6.93
CA PRO A 13 -2.04 -16.31 -7.16
C PRO A 13 -1.56 -14.86 -7.08
N ALA A 14 -1.95 -14.04 -8.05
CA ALA A 14 -1.63 -12.62 -8.02
C ALA A 14 -1.99 -12.09 -6.62
N PRO A 15 -1.10 -11.34 -5.96
CA PRO A 15 -1.40 -10.72 -4.68
C PRO A 15 -2.71 -9.94 -4.84
N GLN A 16 -3.77 -10.39 -4.20
CA GLN A 16 -5.08 -9.77 -4.38
C GLN A 16 -5.60 -9.30 -3.02
N ILE A 17 -5.83 -7.99 -2.94
CA ILE A 17 -6.78 -7.43 -1.99
C ILE A 17 -8.16 -7.77 -2.55
N LEU A 18 -9.04 -8.38 -1.76
CA LEU A 18 -10.39 -8.70 -2.24
C LEU A 18 -11.07 -7.41 -2.71
N LYS A 19 -11.67 -7.41 -3.90
CA LYS A 19 -12.26 -6.19 -4.50
C LYS A 19 -13.26 -5.47 -3.57
N LYS A 20 -13.99 -6.25 -2.76
CA LYS A 20 -14.93 -5.77 -1.73
C LYS A 20 -14.25 -5.01 -0.57
N ASP A 21 -13.00 -5.34 -0.28
CA ASP A 21 -12.25 -4.73 0.82
C ASP A 21 -11.62 -3.39 0.39
N ILE A 22 -11.43 -3.17 -0.91
CA ILE A 22 -10.79 -1.95 -1.44
C ILE A 22 -11.57 -0.68 -1.09
N ASP A 23 -12.90 -0.66 -1.27
CA ASP A 23 -13.69 0.53 -0.91
C ASP A 23 -13.61 0.82 0.58
N THR A 24 -13.69 -0.23 1.39
CA THR A 24 -13.57 -0.13 2.84
C THR A 24 -12.20 0.41 3.25
N LEU A 25 -11.13 -0.04 2.59
CA LEU A 25 -9.77 0.45 2.82
C LEU A 25 -9.63 1.92 2.43
N VAL A 26 -10.14 2.32 1.26
CA VAL A 26 -10.13 3.71 0.78
C VAL A 26 -10.89 4.63 1.72
N ASP A 27 -12.11 4.24 2.11
CA ASP A 27 -12.97 5.01 3.00
C ASP A 27 -12.34 5.18 4.40
N ARG A 28 -11.76 4.11 4.95
CA ARG A 28 -11.00 4.16 6.21
C ARG A 28 -9.75 5.04 6.10
N LEU A 29 -9.01 4.94 5.00
CA LEU A 29 -7.82 5.73 4.75
C LEU A 29 -8.14 7.22 4.64
N GLN A 30 -9.19 7.59 3.91
CA GLN A 30 -9.65 8.97 3.77
C GLN A 30 -10.09 9.57 5.11
N ARG A 31 -10.89 8.83 5.89
CA ARG A 31 -11.30 9.26 7.23
C ARG A 31 -10.13 9.37 8.19
N GLY A 32 -9.25 8.36 8.20
CA GLY A 32 -8.05 8.33 9.03
C GLY A 32 -7.13 9.51 8.74
N PHE A 33 -6.88 9.81 7.47
CA PHE A 33 -6.11 10.98 7.08
C PHE A 33 -6.80 12.29 7.48
N SER A 34 -8.07 12.47 7.14
CA SER A 34 -8.81 13.71 7.45
C SER A 34 -8.83 14.03 8.95
N ALA A 35 -9.00 13.00 9.78
CA ALA A 35 -9.01 13.14 11.24
C ALA A 35 -7.63 13.42 11.84
N ASN A 36 -6.53 13.04 11.17
CA ASN A 36 -5.18 13.11 11.74
C ASN A 36 -4.25 14.10 11.02
N LYS A 37 -4.64 14.67 9.88
CA LYS A 37 -3.75 15.52 9.04
C LYS A 37 -3.11 16.69 9.78
N HIS A 38 -3.78 17.25 10.78
CA HIS A 38 -3.28 18.36 11.59
C HIS A 38 -2.15 17.96 12.56
N LYS A 39 -1.96 16.66 12.82
CA LYS A 39 -0.90 16.12 13.68
C LYS A 39 0.29 15.56 12.89
N LEU A 40 0.18 15.52 11.57
CA LEU A 40 1.21 14.97 10.70
C LEU A 40 2.27 16.04 10.42
N THR A 41 3.53 15.63 10.47
CA THR A 41 4.63 16.45 9.96
C THR A 41 4.44 16.69 8.47
N GLN A 42 4.63 17.94 8.06
CA GLN A 42 4.64 18.34 6.67
C GLN A 42 6.06 18.70 6.24
N LEU A 43 6.43 18.31 5.02
CA LEU A 43 7.67 18.70 4.37
C LEU A 43 7.33 19.21 2.97
N ASN A 44 7.68 20.46 2.66
CA ASN A 44 7.42 21.09 1.36
C ASN A 44 5.96 20.95 0.88
N GLY A 45 5.00 21.06 1.80
CA GLY A 45 3.56 20.92 1.52
C GLY A 45 3.04 19.49 1.43
N TYR A 46 3.90 18.48 1.63
CA TYR A 46 3.51 17.06 1.65
C TYR A 46 3.41 16.52 3.07
N TYR A 47 2.35 15.77 3.35
CA TYR A 47 2.21 15.04 4.62
C TYR A 47 3.11 13.81 4.64
N LEU A 48 3.97 13.71 5.65
CA LEU A 48 4.86 12.56 5.82
C LEU A 48 4.11 11.37 6.42
N ILE A 49 3.51 10.56 5.54
CA ILE A 49 2.74 9.38 5.93
C ILE A 49 3.66 8.17 5.86
N THR A 50 3.68 7.40 6.95
CA THR A 50 4.52 6.22 7.08
C THR A 50 3.67 4.96 6.98
N ASN A 51 4.31 3.80 6.91
CA ASN A 51 3.62 2.52 6.96
C ASN A 51 2.75 2.41 8.24
N ILE A 52 3.24 2.87 9.39
CA ILE A 52 2.49 2.84 10.66
C ILE A 52 1.19 3.65 10.58
N HIS A 53 1.23 4.82 9.93
CA HIS A 53 0.03 5.63 9.71
C HIS A 53 -0.98 4.90 8.83
N LEU A 54 -0.53 4.38 7.68
CA LEU A 54 -1.36 3.62 6.75
C LEU A 54 -2.00 2.40 7.41
N SER A 55 -1.20 1.59 8.10
CA SER A 55 -1.67 0.36 8.75
C SER A 55 -2.74 0.67 9.80
N LYS A 56 -2.50 1.70 10.62
CA LYS A 56 -3.44 2.14 11.67
C LYS A 56 -4.76 2.61 11.08
N TRP A 57 -4.72 3.45 10.04
CA TRP A 57 -5.94 4.00 9.44
C TRP A 57 -6.75 2.95 8.70
N MET A 58 -6.10 2.06 7.96
CA MET A 58 -6.77 0.98 7.21
C MET A 58 -7.21 -0.20 8.10
N LYS A 59 -6.80 -0.22 9.38
CA LYS A 59 -7.00 -1.33 10.32
C LYS A 59 -6.38 -2.64 9.83
N VAL A 60 -5.14 -2.55 9.36
CA VAL A 60 -4.31 -3.70 8.97
C VAL A 60 -2.99 -3.67 9.73
N THR A 61 -2.21 -4.74 9.68
CA THR A 61 -0.88 -4.75 10.31
C THR A 61 0.15 -4.03 9.43
N PRO A 62 1.21 -3.46 10.00
CA PRO A 62 2.34 -2.93 9.20
C PRO A 62 2.97 -4.00 8.29
N ALA A 63 2.94 -5.27 8.72
CA ALA A 63 3.39 -6.41 7.92
C ALA A 63 2.54 -6.60 6.67
N THR A 64 1.22 -6.41 6.75
CA THR A 64 0.31 -6.44 5.60
C THR A 64 0.65 -5.33 4.59
N VAL A 65 0.88 -4.10 5.06
CA VAL A 65 1.27 -2.98 4.19
C VAL A 65 2.64 -3.24 3.55
N ASN A 66 3.60 -3.79 4.31
CA ASN A 66 4.91 -4.21 3.78
C ASN A 66 4.79 -5.30 2.72
N LYS A 67 3.86 -6.25 2.92
CA LYS A 67 3.57 -7.27 1.92
C LYS A 67 3.02 -6.61 0.65
N TRP A 68 2.06 -5.69 0.76
CA TRP A 68 1.53 -4.95 -0.41
C TRP A 68 2.60 -4.15 -1.16
N LEU A 69 3.58 -3.58 -0.45
CA LEU A 69 4.75 -2.94 -1.06
C LEU A 69 5.61 -3.93 -1.83
N LYS A 70 5.95 -5.08 -1.23
CA LYS A 70 6.74 -6.15 -1.87
C LYS A 70 6.04 -6.73 -3.09
N ASP A 71 4.73 -6.88 -2.97
CA ASP A 71 3.83 -7.40 -3.99
C ASP A 71 3.51 -6.36 -5.08
N GLY A 72 3.98 -5.11 -4.94
CA GLY A 72 3.78 -4.04 -5.91
C GLY A 72 2.35 -3.48 -5.97
N LEU A 73 1.49 -3.84 -5.02
CA LEU A 73 0.10 -3.39 -4.94
C LEU A 73 -0.01 -1.93 -4.54
N ILE A 74 0.91 -1.47 -3.71
CA ILE A 74 1.11 -0.06 -3.39
C ILE A 74 2.59 0.29 -3.50
N LYS A 75 2.89 1.58 -3.66
CA LYS A 75 4.25 2.13 -3.76
C LYS A 75 4.39 3.36 -2.87
N TYR A 76 5.63 3.69 -2.53
CA TYR A 76 5.95 4.99 -1.94
C TYR A 76 5.64 6.11 -2.94
N SER A 77 5.51 7.33 -2.44
CA SER A 77 5.24 8.47 -3.31
C SER A 77 6.39 8.73 -4.28
N GLU A 78 6.06 9.03 -5.54
CA GLU A 78 7.03 9.44 -6.56
C GLU A 78 7.72 10.76 -6.21
N LYS A 79 7.13 11.52 -5.29
CA LYS A 79 7.63 12.81 -4.79
C LYS A 79 8.60 12.63 -3.62
N SER A 80 9.13 11.42 -3.44
CA SER A 80 10.14 11.14 -2.42
C SER A 80 11.35 12.04 -2.64
N TYR A 81 11.55 13.02 -1.75
CA TYR A 81 12.82 13.74 -1.65
C TYR A 81 13.95 12.74 -1.44
N ASP A 82 15.11 12.97 -2.07
CA ASP A 82 16.23 12.03 -2.08
C ASP A 82 16.44 11.39 -0.70
N ASN A 83 16.06 10.11 -0.60
CA ASN A 83 16.13 9.21 0.56
C ASN A 83 14.94 9.14 1.54
N LEU A 84 13.88 9.95 1.40
CA LEU A 84 12.70 9.88 2.28
C LEU A 84 11.56 9.08 1.67
N LYS A 85 11.35 7.86 2.19
CA LYS A 85 10.21 7.00 1.82
C LYS A 85 8.97 7.39 2.62
N PHE A 86 8.01 8.02 1.95
CA PHE A 86 6.69 8.33 2.52
C PHE A 86 5.58 7.96 1.55
N PHE A 87 4.35 7.98 2.05
CA PHE A 87 3.14 7.74 1.27
C PHE A 87 2.39 9.04 1.02
N ASP A 88 1.82 9.16 -0.16
CA ASP A 88 0.76 10.13 -0.43
C ASP A 88 -0.60 9.40 -0.40
N VAL A 89 -1.58 9.96 0.31
CA VAL A 89 -2.90 9.31 0.45
C VAL A 89 -3.60 9.16 -0.89
N ASN A 90 -3.55 10.18 -1.74
CA ASN A 90 -4.25 10.17 -3.02
C ASN A 90 -3.59 9.17 -3.97
N GLU A 91 -2.26 9.07 -3.95
CA GLU A 91 -1.53 8.06 -4.71
C GLU A 91 -1.88 6.64 -4.24
N VAL A 92 -1.89 6.38 -2.92
CA VAL A 92 -2.27 5.07 -2.37
C VAL A 92 -3.72 4.72 -2.72
N ILE A 93 -4.65 5.68 -2.62
CA ILE A 93 -6.05 5.46 -3.03
C ILE A 93 -6.15 5.12 -4.52
N SER A 94 -5.43 5.83 -5.37
CA SER A 94 -5.39 5.57 -6.81
C SER A 94 -4.86 4.16 -7.10
N GLN A 95 -3.76 3.77 -6.45
CA GLN A 95 -3.17 2.43 -6.56
C GLN A 95 -4.13 1.33 -6.08
N LEU A 96 -4.80 1.53 -4.94
CA LEU A 96 -5.80 0.59 -4.42
C LEU A 96 -6.99 0.44 -5.38
N ARG A 97 -7.51 1.54 -5.93
CA ARG A 97 -8.62 1.51 -6.89
C ARG A 97 -8.27 0.78 -8.18
N LYS A 98 -7.02 0.87 -8.65
CA LYS A 98 -6.55 0.12 -9.82
C LYS A 98 -6.64 -1.40 -9.62
N GLN A 99 -6.54 -1.90 -8.38
CA GLN A 99 -6.68 -3.33 -8.08
C GLN A 99 -8.13 -3.85 -8.27
N LYS A 100 -9.12 -2.96 -8.46
CA LYS A 100 -10.49 -3.35 -8.80
C LYS A 100 -10.70 -3.63 -10.29
N GLN A 101 -9.89 -3.04 -11.16
CA GLN A 101 -9.97 -3.26 -12.59
C GLN A 101 -9.45 -4.67 -12.87
#